data_AF-R2QJL3-F1
#
_entry.id   AF-R2QJL3-F1
#
_cell.length_a   1.000
_cell.length_b   1.000
_cell.length_c   1.000
_cell.angle_alpha   90.00
_cell.angle_beta   90.00
_cell.angle_gamma   90.00
#
_symmetry.space_group_name_H-M   'P 1'
#
loop_
_entity.id
_entity.type
_entity.pdbx_description
1 polymer ?
#
loop_
_entity_poly.entity_id
_entity_poly.type
_entity_poly.pdbx_seq_one_letter_code
_entity_poly.pdbx_strand_id
1 'polypeptide(L)' 'MLTTTSRLQENTVVITLPPKDGKKPEPNKEYIVEYSEDGSILLTPKMDDPFVTAVIGEFYEKDEWVGLQNVGREFLY' A
#
# COMPACT_ATOMS: atom_id res chain seq x y z
N MET A 1 2.58 -18.08 18.61
CA MET A 1 3.29 -18.42 17.36
C MET A 1 2.51 -19.52 16.67
N LEU A 2 2.53 -19.60 15.34
CA LEU A 2 1.85 -20.66 14.58
C LEU A 2 2.90 -21.46 13.83
N THR A 3 2.74 -22.78 13.80
CA THR A 3 3.62 -23.68 13.06
C THR A 3 2.88 -24.12 11.80
N THR A 4 3.59 -24.16 10.68
CA THR A 4 3.08 -24.70 9.43
C THR A 4 4.16 -25.52 8.76
N THR A 5 3.75 -26.46 7.91
CA THR A 5 4.68 -27.33 7.18
C THR A 5 4.58 -27.01 5.70
N SER A 6 5.73 -26.72 5.10
CA SER A 6 5.85 -26.56 3.66
C SER A 6 5.66 -27.90 2.94
N ARG A 7 5.06 -27.88 1.76
CA ARG A 7 4.90 -29.05 0.90
C ARG A 7 5.53 -28.78 -0.46
N LEU A 8 6.17 -29.79 -1.04
CA LEU A 8 6.67 -29.72 -2.41
C LEU A 8 5.52 -30.08 -3.36
N GLN A 9 5.18 -29.18 -4.28
CA GLN A 9 4.30 -29.46 -5.40
C GLN A 9 5.09 -29.29 -6.69
N GLU A 10 5.27 -30.40 -7.41
CA GLU A 10 6.08 -30.50 -8.63
C GLU A 10 7.51 -29.99 -8.42
N ASN A 11 7.76 -28.69 -8.64
CA ASN A 11 9.05 -28.04 -8.45
C ASN A 11 8.94 -26.74 -7.63
N THR A 12 7.83 -26.56 -6.90
CA THR A 12 7.52 -25.35 -6.14
C THR A 12 7.25 -25.70 -4.68
N VAL A 13 7.85 -24.94 -3.76
CA VAL A 13 7.59 -25.08 -2.33
C VAL A 13 6.36 -24.24 -1.98
N VAL A 14 5.32 -24.90 -1.48
CA VAL A 14 4.07 -24.26 -1.07
C VAL A 14 3.99 -24.25 0.46
N ILE A 15 3.81 -23.06 1.02
CA ILE A 15 3.66 -22.86 2.46
C ILE A 15 2.21 -22.47 2.74
N THR A 16 1.53 -23.25 3.56
CA THR A 16 0.18 -22.89 4.01
C THR A 16 0.28 -21.88 5.13
N LEU A 17 -0.26 -20.68 4.94
CA LEU A 17 -0.32 -19.67 5.98
C LEU A 17 -1.58 -19.87 6.83
N PRO A 18 -1.47 -20.34 8.09
CA PRO A 18 -2.63 -20.54 8.94
C PRO A 18 -3.27 -19.19 9.31
N PRO A 19 -4.62 -19.10 9.37
CA PRO A 19 -5.28 -17.90 9.82
C PRO A 19 -4.94 -17.64 11.30
N LYS A 20 -4.74 -16.37 11.66
CA LYS A 20 -4.48 -15.94 13.03
C LYS A 20 -5.40 -14.80 13.40
N ASP A 21 -6.12 -14.93 14.50
CA ASP A 21 -6.87 -13.82 15.09
C ASP A 21 -7.87 -13.15 14.11
N GLY A 22 -8.60 -13.97 13.34
CA GLY A 22 -9.54 -13.50 12.32
C GLY A 22 -8.89 -12.95 11.05
N LYS A 23 -7.56 -12.79 11.01
CA LYS A 23 -6.82 -12.40 9.80
C LYS A 23 -6.48 -13.65 9.00
N LYS A 24 -7.20 -13.84 7.90
CA LYS A 24 -6.93 -14.88 6.90
C LYS A 24 -6.12 -14.26 5.76
N PRO A 25 -5.07 -14.94 5.26
CA PRO A 25 -4.42 -14.52 4.03
C PRO A 25 -5.43 -14.50 2.88
N GLU A 26 -5.46 -13.40 2.15
CA GLU A 26 -6.35 -13.25 1.00
C GLU A 26 -5.88 -14.18 -0.14
N PRO A 27 -6.81 -14.85 -0.86
CA PRO A 27 -6.46 -15.66 -2.02
C PRO A 27 -5.91 -14.78 -3.14
N ASN A 28 -4.94 -15.30 -3.90
CA ASN A 28 -4.32 -14.66 -5.08
C ASN A 28 -3.65 -13.30 -4.81
N LYS A 29 -3.21 -13.04 -3.58
CA LYS A 29 -2.43 -11.84 -3.26
C LYS A 29 -0.95 -12.06 -3.57
N GLU A 30 -0.33 -11.11 -4.25
CA GLU A 30 1.10 -11.12 -4.49
C GLU A 30 1.87 -10.63 -3.26
N TYR A 31 3.03 -11.22 -3.01
CA TYR A 31 3.91 -10.85 -1.91
C TYR A 31 5.32 -10.64 -2.44
N ILE A 32 6.01 -9.64 -1.88
CA ILE A 32 7.45 -9.47 -2.01
C ILE A 32 8.11 -10.41 -1.01
N VAL A 33 9.08 -11.19 -1.49
CA VAL A 33 9.80 -12.19 -0.70
C VAL A 33 11.22 -11.70 -0.45
N GLU A 34 11.60 -11.57 0.82
CA GLU A 34 12.95 -11.20 1.22
C GLU A 34 13.58 -12.30 2.06
N TYR A 35 14.81 -12.68 1.73
CA TYR A 35 15.60 -13.66 2.46
C TYR A 35 16.62 -12.92 3.33
N SER A 36 16.53 -13.12 4.64
CA SER A 36 17.52 -12.59 5.58
C SER A 36 18.66 -13.58 5.77
N GLU A 37 19.84 -13.09 6.16
CA GLU A 37 21.03 -13.92 6.42
C GLU A 37 20.81 -14.94 7.56
N ASP A 38 19.91 -14.64 8.49
CA ASP A 38 19.50 -15.53 9.58
C ASP A 38 18.62 -16.71 9.11
N GLY A 39 18.30 -16.79 7.82
CA GLY A 39 17.42 -17.82 7.25
C GLY A 39 15.92 -17.53 7.45
N SER A 40 15.60 -16.38 8.06
CA SER A 40 14.24 -15.86 8.13
C SER A 40 13.74 -15.39 6.77
N ILE A 41 12.48 -15.68 6.45
CA ILE A 41 11.81 -15.24 5.22
C ILE A 41 10.75 -14.21 5.59
N LEU A 42 10.84 -13.02 5.01
CA LEU A 42 9.83 -11.97 5.15
C LEU A 42 8.89 -12.00 3.94
N LEU A 43 7.59 -11.94 4.20
CA LEU A 43 6.54 -11.86 3.18
C LEU A 43 5.77 -10.56 3.35
N THR A 44 5.98 -9.62 2.44
CA THR A 44 5.32 -8.31 2.46
C THR A 44 4.25 -8.28 1.37
N PRO A 45 2.96 -8.09 1.69
CA PRO A 45 1.93 -8.02 0.65
C PRO A 45 2.25 -6.86 -0.28
N LYS A 46 2.30 -7.15 -1.58
CA LYS A 46 2.44 -6.10 -2.59
C LYS A 46 1.16 -5.29 -2.57
N MET A 47 1.28 -4.00 -2.28
CA MET A 47 0.19 -3.07 -2.48
C MET A 47 0.18 -2.71 -3.97
N ASP A 48 -1.00 -2.73 -4.59
CA ASP A 48 -1.19 -2.04 -5.86
C ASP A 48 -0.84 -0.57 -5.65
N ASP A 49 -0.05 -0.02 -6.56
CA ASP A 49 0.39 1.36 -6.48
C ASP A 49 -0.85 2.28 -6.55
N PRO A 50 -1.15 3.04 -5.48
CA PRO A 50 -2.36 3.87 -5.44
C PRO A 50 -2.28 5.05 -6.41
N PHE A 51 -1.13 5.27 -7.05
CA PHE A 51 -0.88 6.32 -8.04
C PHE A 51 -0.84 5.77 -9.49
N VAL A 52 -1.11 4.48 -9.73
CA VAL A 52 -1.22 3.93 -11.09
C VAL A 52 -2.37 4.54 -11.89
N THR A 53 -3.42 5.03 -11.22
CA THR A 53 -4.51 5.81 -11.84
C THR A 53 -4.29 7.32 -11.76
N ALA A 54 -3.24 7.79 -11.07
CA ALA A 54 -2.96 9.22 -11.03
C ALA A 54 -2.47 9.66 -12.41
N VAL A 55 -3.36 10.29 -13.18
CA VAL A 55 -2.98 11.03 -14.37
C VAL A 55 -2.05 12.14 -13.89
N ILE A 56 -0.79 12.10 -14.35
CA ILE A 56 0.21 13.12 -14.07
C ILE A 56 -0.38 14.48 -14.51
N GLY A 57 -0.82 15.29 -13.54
CA GLY A 57 -1.45 16.59 -13.82
C GLY A 57 -2.84 16.82 -13.22
N GLU A 58 -3.43 15.90 -12.45
CA GLU A 58 -4.62 16.22 -11.64
C GLU A 58 -4.25 17.11 -10.46
N PHE A 59 -4.15 18.41 -10.75
CA PHE A 59 -4.04 19.49 -9.79
C PHE A 59 -5.39 19.62 -9.07
N TYR A 60 -5.52 19.01 -7.88
CA TYR A 60 -6.62 19.32 -6.98
C TYR A 60 -6.25 20.53 -6.12
N GLU A 61 -6.49 21.72 -6.66
CA GLU A 61 -7.14 22.77 -5.88
C GLU A 61 -8.03 23.54 -6.85
N LYS A 62 -9.34 23.47 -6.65
CA LYS A 62 -10.24 24.43 -7.29
C LYS A 62 -9.80 25.77 -6.72
N ASP A 63 -9.37 26.69 -7.57
CA ASP A 63 -9.02 28.06 -7.18
C ASP A 63 -10.24 28.71 -6.48
N GLU A 64 -10.35 28.56 -5.16
CA GLU A 64 -11.41 29.14 -4.34
C GLU A 64 -11.22 30.66 -4.16
N TRP A 65 -10.29 31.26 -4.91
CA TRP A 65 -10.00 32.69 -4.93
C TRP A 65 -10.76 33.46 -6.02
N VAL A 66 -11.58 32.80 -6.84
CA VAL A 66 -12.50 33.43 -7.80
C VAL A 66 -13.70 34.05 -7.05
N GLY A 67 -13.46 35.04 -6.21
CA GLY A 67 -14.52 35.70 -5.46
C GLY A 67 -14.08 36.63 -4.34
N LEU A 68 -12.80 36.58 -3.94
CA LEU A 68 -12.29 37.51 -2.93
C LEU A 68 -12.02 38.86 -3.60
N GLN A 69 -12.95 39.82 -3.40
CA GLN A 69 -12.67 41.21 -3.70
C GLN A 69 -11.51 41.69 -2.85
N ASN A 70 -10.52 42.32 -3.48
CA ASN A 70 -9.39 42.91 -2.80
C ASN A 70 -9.82 44.20 -2.10
N VAL A 71 -10.49 44.09 -0.95
CA VAL A 71 -10.86 45.23 -0.09
C VAL A 71 -9.71 45.52 0.89
N GLY A 72 -8.57 45.89 0.34
CA GLY A 72 -7.52 46.58 1.11
C GLY A 72 -7.99 48.00 1.41
N ARG A 73 -8.51 48.25 2.62
CA ARG A 73 -8.65 49.63 3.12
C ARG A 73 -7.27 50.12 3.55
N GLU A 74 -6.54 50.73 2.63
CA GLU A 74 -5.45 51.62 3.01
C GLU A 74 -6.05 52.95 3.49
N PHE A 75 -6.20 53.09 4.81
CA PHE A 75 -6.38 54.40 5.42
C PHE A 75 -5.04 55.10 5.41
N LEU A 76 -4.85 56.03 4.48
CA LEU A 76 -3.82 57.06 4.63
C LEU A 76 -4.39 58.16 5.53
N TYR A 77 -3.85 58.24 6.74
CA TYR A 77 -4.04 59.33 7.70
C TYR A 77 -3.48 60.65 7.16
#